data_AF-A0AAW5KG55-F1
#
_entry.id   AF-A0AAW5KG55-F1
#
_cell.length_a   1.000
_cell.length_b   1.000
_cell.length_c   1.000
_cell.angle_alpha   90.00
_cell.angle_beta   90.00
_cell.angle_gamma   90.00
#
_symmetry.space_group_name_H-M   'P 1'
#
loop_
_entity.id
_entity.type
_entity.pdbx_description
1 polymer ?
#
loop_
_entity_poly.entity_id
_entity_poly.type
_entity_poly.pdbx_seq_one_letter_code
_entity_poly.pdbx_strand_id
1 'polypeptide(L)' 'VDMRGLQGIEKRDLAQDLSGLLAPHWDEILRAHTDFTCPDLSIIGPEYITGYITEVGIVPGTAMFGVAREFDAKLEKGEL' A
#
# COMPACT_ATOMS: atom_id res chain seq x y z
N VAL A 1 -3.62 10.61 -4.80
CA VAL A 1 -2.18 10.35 -4.61
C VAL A 1 -1.93 9.97 -3.15
N ASP A 2 -0.95 9.12 -2.84
CA ASP A 2 -0.63 8.80 -1.44
C ASP A 2 0.23 9.89 -0.81
N MET A 3 -0.34 10.56 0.19
CA MET A 3 0.26 11.76 0.82
C MET A 3 1.10 11.42 2.05
N ARG A 4 1.01 10.17 2.55
CA ARG A 4 1.71 9.73 3.77
C ARG A 4 3.21 9.88 3.68
N GLY A 5 3.77 9.68 2.48
CA GLY A 5 5.19 9.91 2.22
C GLY A 5 5.64 11.36 2.44
N LEU A 6 4.75 12.35 2.24
CA LEU A 6 5.05 13.76 2.55
C LEU A 6 5.17 14.01 4.06
N GLN A 7 4.51 13.18 4.86
CA GLN A 7 4.50 13.25 6.33
C GLN A 7 5.60 12.37 6.96
N GLY A 8 6.47 11.75 6.16
CA GLY A 8 7.49 10.82 6.65
C GLY A 8 6.93 9.46 7.10
N ILE A 9 5.69 9.14 6.74
CA ILE A 9 5.07 7.85 7.07
C ILE A 9 5.43 6.86 5.98
N GLU A 10 6.25 5.87 6.34
CA GLU A 10 6.60 4.76 5.46
C GLU A 10 5.51 3.69 5.43
N LYS A 11 5.21 3.19 4.23
CA LYS A 11 4.43 1.97 4.08
C LYS A 11 5.29 0.76 4.38
N ARG A 12 4.67 -0.25 4.97
CA ARG A 12 5.29 -1.54 5.27
C ARG A 12 4.46 -2.63 4.64
N ASP A 13 5.10 -3.77 4.40
CA ASP A 13 4.37 -4.99 4.08
C ASP A 13 3.38 -5.29 5.20
N LEU A 14 2.18 -5.67 4.81
CA LEU A 14 1.12 -6.04 5.73
C LEU A 14 0.75 -7.49 5.43
N ALA A 15 0.72 -8.30 6.48
CA ALA A 15 0.18 -9.63 6.43
C ALA A 15 -0.81 -9.81 7.58
N GLN A 16 -1.85 -10.58 7.32
CA GLN A 16 -2.87 -10.92 8.29
C GLN A 16 -2.82 -12.43 8.58
N ASP A 17 -2.99 -12.78 9.85
CA ASP A 17 -3.32 -14.15 10.21
C ASP A 17 -4.80 -14.42 9.94
N LEU A 18 -5.08 -15.35 9.03
CA LEU A 18 -6.43 -15.76 8.68
C LEU A 18 -6.91 -17.01 9.43
N SER A 19 -6.14 -17.53 10.39
CA SER A 19 -6.45 -18.75 11.13
C SER A 19 -7.82 -18.71 11.79
N GLY A 20 -8.19 -17.59 12.39
CA GLY A 20 -9.49 -17.38 13.03
C GLY A 20 -10.68 -17.36 12.06
N LEU A 21 -10.45 -17.03 10.79
CA LEU A 21 -11.48 -16.98 9.75
C LEU A 21 -11.60 -18.31 9.00
N LEU A 22 -10.47 -18.91 8.64
CA LEU A 22 -10.41 -20.08 7.75
C LEU A 22 -10.43 -21.41 8.50
N ALA A 23 -9.92 -21.44 9.73
CA ALA A 23 -9.79 -22.65 10.53
C ALA A 23 -10.40 -22.52 11.96
N PRO A 24 -11.59 -21.90 12.14
CA PRO A 24 -12.15 -21.67 13.47
C PRO A 24 -12.50 -22.96 14.24
N HIS A 25 -12.68 -24.07 13.52
CA HIS A 25 -13.10 -25.37 14.08
C HIS A 25 -12.09 -26.49 13.82
N TRP A 26 -10.90 -26.16 13.32
CA TRP A 26 -9.86 -27.16 13.12
C TRP A 26 -9.30 -27.64 14.44
N ASP A 27 -8.81 -28.88 14.44
CA ASP A 27 -8.02 -29.40 15.54
C ASP A 27 -6.76 -28.54 15.75
N GLU A 28 -6.40 -28.29 17.00
CA GLU A 28 -5.29 -27.39 17.36
C GLU A 28 -3.95 -27.90 16.81
N ILE A 29 -3.74 -29.22 16.76
CA ILE A 29 -2.51 -29.81 16.22
C ILE A 29 -2.41 -29.50 14.73
N LEU A 30 -3.49 -29.68 13.98
CA LEU A 30 -3.51 -29.38 12.54
C LEU A 30 -3.35 -27.88 12.29
N ARG A 31 -4.01 -27.03 13.08
CA ARG A 31 -3.93 -25.58 12.96
C ARG A 31 -2.51 -25.07 13.24
N ALA A 32 -1.85 -25.58 14.27
CA ALA A 32 -0.47 -25.18 14.62
C ALA A 32 0.58 -25.59 13.56
N HIS A 33 0.27 -26.55 12.69
CA HIS A 33 1.17 -27.01 11.62
C HIS A 33 0.81 -26.45 10.24
N THR A 34 -0.08 -25.44 10.17
CA THR A 34 -0.51 -24.82 8.92
C THR A 34 -0.23 -23.32 8.97
N ASP A 35 0.35 -22.77 7.90
CA ASP A 35 0.58 -21.32 7.78
C ASP A 35 -0.67 -20.62 7.24
N PHE A 36 -1.22 -19.69 8.03
CA PHE A 36 -2.38 -18.87 7.69
C PHE A 36 -2.01 -17.42 7.40
N THR A 37 -0.72 -17.13 7.26
CA THR A 37 -0.22 -15.79 6.93
C THR A 37 -0.60 -15.44 5.50
N CYS A 38 -1.52 -14.49 5.35
CA CYS A 38 -1.91 -13.94 4.06
C CYS A 38 -1.27 -12.56 3.87
N PRO A 39 -0.47 -12.34 2.80
CA PRO A 39 0.03 -11.01 2.48
C PRO A 39 -1.11 -10.14 1.94
N ASP A 40 -1.45 -9.08 2.65
CA ASP A 40 -2.49 -8.12 2.28
C ASP A 40 -1.93 -6.96 1.44
N LEU A 41 -0.73 -6.49 1.78
CA LEU A 41 -0.06 -5.41 1.08
C LEU A 41 1.43 -5.73 0.95
N SER A 42 1.96 -5.59 -0.26
CA SER A 42 3.40 -5.68 -0.50
C SER A 42 3.95 -4.38 -1.10
N ILE A 43 5.18 -4.04 -0.74
CA ILE A 43 5.89 -2.87 -1.24
C ILE A 43 6.58 -3.20 -2.57
N ILE A 44 6.33 -2.35 -3.58
CA ILE A 44 7.00 -2.42 -4.88
C ILE A 44 8.04 -1.31 -4.96
N GLY A 45 9.29 -1.70 -5.22
CA GLY A 45 10.39 -0.76 -5.45
C GLY A 45 10.15 0.13 -6.68
N PRO A 46 10.56 1.41 -6.65
CA PRO A 46 10.36 2.34 -7.77
C PRO A 46 11.04 1.89 -9.07
N GLU A 47 12.12 1.10 -8.99
CA GLU A 47 12.82 0.52 -10.12
C GLU A 47 11.95 -0.41 -10.98
N TYR A 48 10.87 -0.94 -10.40
CA TYR A 48 9.91 -1.79 -11.10
C TYR A 48 8.72 -0.99 -11.69
N ILE A 49 8.67 0.33 -11.50
CA ILE A 49 7.55 1.18 -11.92
C ILE A 49 7.96 2.05 -13.10
N THR A 50 7.44 1.73 -14.29
CA THR A 50 7.65 2.55 -15.50
C THR A 50 6.95 3.91 -15.41
N GLY A 51 5.73 3.94 -14.87
CA GLY A 51 4.96 5.16 -14.69
C GLY A 51 3.59 4.87 -14.08
N TYR A 52 2.98 5.91 -13.56
CA TYR A 52 1.64 5.89 -12.99
C TYR A 52 0.66 6.47 -14.00
N ILE A 53 -0.45 5.77 -14.23
CA ILE A 53 -1.55 6.27 -15.06
C ILE A 53 -2.55 6.93 -14.12
N THR A 54 -2.82 8.22 -14.35
CA THR A 54 -3.70 9.04 -13.51
C THR A 54 -4.66 9.86 -14.39
N GLU A 55 -5.60 10.55 -13.76
CA GLU A 55 -6.56 11.46 -14.40
C GLU A 55 -5.91 12.69 -15.05
N VAL A 56 -4.68 13.03 -14.64
CA VAL A 56 -3.90 14.14 -15.21
C VAL A 56 -2.92 13.68 -16.29
N GLY A 57 -2.89 12.39 -16.61
CA GLY A 57 -2.03 11.79 -17.62
C GLY A 57 -1.07 10.73 -17.06
N ILE A 58 0.07 10.57 -17.72
CA ILE A 58 1.10 9.60 -17.32
C ILE A 58 2.16 10.31 -16.48
N VAL A 59 2.37 9.86 -15.25
CA VAL A 59 3.38 10.40 -14.32
C VAL A 59 4.57 9.45 -14.23
N PRO A 60 5.80 9.88 -14.54
CA PRO A 60 6.99 9.05 -14.34
C PRO A 60 7.17 8.60 -12.89
N GLY A 61 7.70 7.40 -12.68
CA GLY A 61 7.92 6.82 -11.35
C GLY A 61 8.61 7.77 -10.36
N THR A 62 9.63 8.47 -10.85
CA THR A 62 10.46 9.43 -10.09
C THR A 62 9.77 10.76 -9.79
N ALA A 63 8.69 11.11 -10.50
CA ALA A 63 8.01 12.39 -10.36
C ALA A 63 6.88 12.36 -9.33
N MET A 64 6.47 11.17 -8.85
CA MET A 64 5.29 11.01 -8.01
C MET A 64 5.34 11.82 -6.71
N PHE A 65 6.52 11.98 -6.09
CA PHE A 65 6.67 12.81 -4.89
C PHE A 65 6.31 14.29 -5.17
N GLY A 66 6.77 14.84 -6.29
CA GLY A 66 6.45 16.22 -6.69
C GLY A 66 4.96 16.40 -6.95
N VAL A 67 4.36 15.45 -7.67
CA VAL A 67 2.91 15.43 -7.96
C VAL A 67 2.08 15.35 -6.68
N ALA A 68 2.49 14.49 -5.72
CA ALA A 68 1.86 14.41 -4.41
C ALA A 68 1.89 15.77 -3.70
N ARG A 69 3.06 16.41 -3.63
CA ARG A 69 3.21 17.71 -2.96
C ARG A 69 2.36 18.82 -3.60
N GLU A 70 2.28 18.87 -4.92
CA GLU A 70 1.43 19.84 -5.62
C GLU A 70 -0.06 19.59 -5.38
N PHE A 71 -0.47 18.32 -5.34
CA PHE A 71 -1.83 17.95 -5.00
C PHE A 71 -2.19 18.35 -3.55
N ASP A 72 -1.27 18.21 -2.61
CA ASP A 72 -1.43 18.63 -1.21
C ASP A 72 -1.67 20.14 -1.11
N ALA A 73 -0.83 20.90 -1.80
CA ALA A 73 -0.92 22.36 -1.79
C ALA A 73 -2.26 22.86 -2.40
N LYS A 74 -2.82 22.15 -3.37
CA LYS A 74 -4.14 22.46 -3.94
C LYS A 74 -5.27 22.13 -2.96
N LEU A 75 -5.15 21.01 -2.25
CA LEU A 75 -6.09 20.62 -1.18
C LEU A 75 -6.16 21.67 -0.09
N GLU A 76 -5.01 22.13 0.40
CA GLU A 76 -4.94 23.16 1.46
C GLU A 76 -5.57 24.50 1.05
N LYS A 77 -5.52 24.83 -0.25
CA LYS A 77 -6.10 26.05 -0.80
C LYS A 77 -7.57 25.91 -1.22
N GLY A 78 -8.11 24.68 -1.27
CA GLY A 78 -9.46 24.40 -1.74
C GLY A 78 -9.64 24.55 -3.27
N GLU A 79 -8.59 24.31 -4.05
CA GLU A 79 -8.53 24.57 -5.50
C GLU A 79 -8.70 23.30 -6.36
N LEU A 80 -9.38 22.27 -5.84
CA LEU A 80 -9.63 21.01 -6.55
C LEU A 80 -10.87 21.04 -7.46
#